data_AF-A0A9P7UDW4-F1
#
_entry.id   AF-A0A9P7UDW4-F1
#
_cell.length_a   1.000
_cell.length_b   1.000
_cell.length_c   1.000
_cell.angle_alpha   90.00
_cell.angle_beta   90.00
_cell.angle_gamma   90.00
#
_symmetry.space_group_name_H-M   'P 1'
#
loop_
_entity.id
_entity.type
_entity.pdbx_description
1 polymer ?
#
loop_
_entity_poly.entity_id
_entity_poly.type
_entity_poly.pdbx_seq_one_letter_code
_entity_poly.pdbx_strand_id
1 'polypeptide(L)'
;MADTGLPPGWEVRHSNSKNLPYYFNAAEKVSRWEPPAGTDTEKLKHYMATHHSAGAGARSQAVPVPEGKIRAAHLLVKHKDSRRPSSWREAEISRTKEDALEIIKAHEAKIKSGSTTLGELALTESDCSSARKRGDLGYFGKGDMQREFEEAAFGLNPGDISGVVETASGLHLIERLE
;
A
#
# COMPACT_ATOMS: atom_id res chain seq x y z
N MET A 1 33.65 13.51 -3.72
CA MET A 1 32.95 12.23 -3.51
C MET A 1 31.61 12.58 -2.91
N ALA A 2 30.51 12.13 -3.49
CA ALA A 2 29.19 12.41 -2.93
C ALA A 2 29.09 11.74 -1.54
N ASP A 3 28.58 12.47 -0.55
CA ASP A 3 28.38 11.95 0.80
C ASP A 3 27.21 10.98 0.79
N THR A 4 27.51 9.69 0.67
CA THR A 4 26.51 8.62 0.52
C THR A 4 25.83 8.26 1.84
N GLY A 5 26.31 8.79 2.97
CA GLY A 5 25.90 8.37 4.32
C GLY A 5 26.34 6.96 4.70
N LEU A 6 27.04 6.23 3.81
CA LEU A 6 27.55 4.90 4.09
C LEU A 6 28.88 4.95 4.84
N PRO A 7 29.17 3.94 5.69
CA PRO A 7 30.48 3.81 6.31
C PRO A 7 31.60 3.65 5.27
N PRO A 8 32.85 4.00 5.61
CA PRO A 8 33.97 3.94 4.68
C PRO A 8 34.13 2.55 4.03
N GLY A 9 34.37 2.55 2.71
CA GLY A 9 34.54 1.32 1.93
C GLY A 9 33.24 0.72 1.36
N TRP A 10 32.08 1.25 1.75
CA TRP A 10 30.78 0.89 1.20
C TRP A 10 30.34 1.82 0.08
N GLU A 11 29.78 1.24 -0.98
CA GLU A 11 29.22 1.96 -2.11
C GLU A 11 27.89 1.35 -2.55
N VAL A 12 27.05 2.14 -3.21
CA VAL A 12 25.80 1.65 -3.81
C VAL A 12 26.03 1.22 -5.24
N ARG A 13 25.60 -0.01 -5.55
CA ARG A 13 25.62 -0.61 -6.90
C ARG A 13 24.21 -1.00 -7.32
N HIS A 14 24.02 -1.25 -8.61
CA HIS A 14 22.73 -1.66 -9.18
C HIS A 14 22.79 -3.10 -9.66
N SER A 15 21.80 -3.89 -9.26
CA SER A 15 21.66 -5.26 -9.73
C SER A 15 21.00 -5.27 -11.11
N ASN A 16 21.69 -5.79 -12.12
CA ASN A 16 21.13 -5.93 -13.47
C ASN A 16 19.96 -6.93 -13.55
N SER A 17 19.90 -7.91 -12.65
CA SER A 17 18.86 -8.96 -12.67
C SER A 17 17.60 -8.59 -11.90
N LYS A 18 17.75 -7.86 -10.79
CA LYS A 18 16.62 -7.44 -9.94
C LYS A 18 16.19 -6.00 -10.17
N ASN A 19 16.98 -5.22 -10.90
CA ASN A 19 16.81 -3.77 -11.07
C ASN A 19 16.67 -3.02 -9.73
N LEU A 20 17.44 -3.47 -8.72
CA LEU A 20 17.42 -2.93 -7.36
C LEU A 20 18.82 -2.44 -6.95
N PRO A 21 18.92 -1.34 -6.16
CA PRO A 21 20.17 -0.95 -5.53
C PRO A 21 20.59 -1.95 -4.45
N TYR A 22 21.89 -2.19 -4.33
CA TYR A 22 22.50 -2.98 -3.26
C TYR A 22 23.80 -2.34 -2.78
N TYR A 23 24.23 -2.68 -1.57
CA TYR A 23 25.41 -2.13 -0.94
C TYR A 23 26.59 -3.09 -1.10
N PHE A 24 27.71 -2.58 -1.59
CA PHE A 24 28.92 -3.35 -1.83
C PHE A 24 30.08 -2.78 -1.02
N ASN A 25 30.81 -3.64 -0.31
CA ASN A 25 32.06 -3.28 0.34
C ASN A 25 33.24 -3.67 -0.56
N ALA A 26 34.00 -2.69 -1.03
CA ALA A 26 35.13 -2.93 -1.94
C ALA A 26 36.34 -3.59 -1.25
N ALA A 27 36.51 -3.36 0.05
CA ALA A 27 37.61 -3.91 0.86
C ALA A 27 37.37 -5.38 1.21
N GLU A 28 36.14 -5.72 1.61
CA GLU A 28 35.76 -7.08 2.03
C GLU A 28 35.18 -7.92 0.89
N LYS A 29 34.91 -7.33 -0.27
CA LYS A 29 34.22 -7.96 -1.42
C LYS A 29 32.86 -8.55 -1.07
N VAL A 30 32.16 -7.98 -0.09
CA VAL A 30 30.83 -8.42 0.36
C VAL A 30 29.73 -7.56 -0.26
N SER A 31 28.63 -8.20 -0.67
CA SER A 31 27.41 -7.53 -1.12
C SER A 31 26.26 -7.79 -0.15
N ARG A 32 25.43 -6.77 0.12
CA ARG A 32 24.21 -6.91 0.94
C ARG A 32 23.08 -6.02 0.42
N TRP A 33 21.85 -6.43 0.71
CA TRP A 33 20.64 -5.70 0.31
C TRP A 33 20.19 -4.67 1.35
N GLU A 34 20.66 -4.81 2.59
CA GLU A 34 20.33 -3.91 3.70
C GLU A 34 21.51 -2.97 3.99
N PRO A 35 21.26 -1.72 4.41
CA PRO A 35 22.33 -0.80 4.78
C PRO A 35 23.24 -1.38 5.89
N PRO A 36 24.58 -1.24 5.79
CA PRO A 36 25.49 -1.71 6.83
C PRO A 36 25.32 -0.92 8.13
N ALA A 37 25.73 -1.53 9.26
CA ALA A 37 25.72 -0.86 10.55
C ALA A 37 26.60 0.41 10.53
N GLY A 38 26.12 1.49 11.15
CA GLY A 38 26.78 2.80 11.13
C GLY A 38 26.45 3.68 9.92
N THR A 39 25.46 3.29 9.11
CA THR A 39 24.93 4.13 8.03
C THR A 39 24.13 5.30 8.59
N ASP A 40 24.43 6.52 8.13
CA ASP A 40 23.59 7.69 8.32
C ASP A 40 22.37 7.59 7.38
N THR A 41 21.22 7.27 7.97
CA THR A 41 19.99 6.98 7.22
C THR A 41 19.44 8.19 6.48
N GLU A 42 19.65 9.41 7.00
CA GLU A 42 19.13 10.64 6.38
C GLU A 42 19.98 11.03 5.17
N LYS A 43 21.31 10.93 5.29
CA LYS A 43 22.21 11.17 4.15
C LYS A 43 22.08 10.11 3.07
N LEU A 44 21.97 8.83 3.47
CA LEU A 44 21.76 7.76 2.51
C LEU A 44 20.44 7.94 1.74
N LYS A 45 19.38 8.36 2.43
CA LYS A 45 18.09 8.66 1.80
C LYS A 45 18.21 9.79 0.78
N HIS A 46 18.93 10.87 1.11
CA HIS A 46 19.18 11.97 0.19
C HIS A 46 19.99 11.51 -1.03
N TYR A 47 21.08 10.77 -0.81
CA TYR A 47 21.95 10.25 -1.87
C TYR A 47 21.19 9.30 -2.82
N MET A 48 20.40 8.35 -2.28
CA MET A 48 19.54 7.47 -3.07
C MET A 48 18.52 8.23 -3.92
N ALA A 49 17.90 9.27 -3.35
CA ALA A 49 16.94 10.10 -4.06
C ALA A 49 17.58 10.87 -5.24
N THR A 50 18.82 11.32 -5.08
CA THR A 50 19.53 12.11 -6.11
C THR A 50 20.18 11.28 -7.21
N HIS A 51 20.63 10.05 -6.92
CA HIS A 51 21.54 9.31 -7.80
C HIS A 51 21.04 7.94 -8.27
N HIS A 52 20.02 7.38 -7.61
CA HIS A 52 19.64 5.98 -7.80
C HIS A 52 18.12 5.77 -7.87
N SER A 53 17.41 6.75 -8.44
CA SER A 53 15.98 6.67 -8.73
C SER A 53 15.70 5.71 -9.89
N ALA A 54 15.85 4.42 -9.64
CA ALA A 54 15.35 3.33 -10.47
C ALA A 54 14.69 2.27 -9.57
N GLY A 55 13.39 2.48 -9.32
CA GLY A 55 12.42 1.41 -9.12
C GLY A 55 12.64 0.39 -8.01
N ALA A 56 12.57 0.81 -6.73
CA ALA A 56 11.84 0.05 -5.71
C ALA A 56 11.58 0.86 -4.44
N GLY A 57 10.34 0.77 -3.96
CA GLY A 57 9.86 1.50 -2.79
C GLY A 57 9.20 2.81 -3.19
N ALA A 58 8.02 2.73 -3.79
CA ALA A 58 7.15 3.87 -3.99
C ALA A 58 6.73 4.44 -2.62
N ARG A 59 7.57 5.30 -2.05
CA ARG A 59 7.14 6.42 -1.20
C ARG A 59 7.37 7.66 -2.02
N SER A 60 6.24 8.13 -2.56
CA SER A 60 5.94 9.48 -3.00
C SER A 60 7.14 10.41 -3.23
N GLN A 61 7.36 10.78 -4.50
CA GLN A 61 7.52 12.21 -4.75
C GLN A 61 6.41 12.88 -3.93
N ALA A 62 6.73 13.81 -3.03
CA ALA A 62 5.73 14.61 -2.35
C ALA A 62 5.00 15.45 -3.41
N VAL A 63 4.09 14.80 -4.14
CA VAL A 63 3.00 15.47 -4.82
C VAL A 63 2.28 16.14 -3.65
N PRO A 64 2.19 17.48 -3.62
CA PRO A 64 1.44 18.13 -2.56
C PRO A 64 0.05 17.48 -2.53
N VAL A 65 -0.32 16.93 -1.37
CA VAL A 65 -1.67 16.39 -1.15
C VAL A 65 -2.62 17.47 -1.61
N PRO A 66 -3.45 17.23 -2.65
CA PRO A 66 -4.35 18.25 -3.14
C PRO A 66 -5.21 18.76 -1.97
N GLU A 67 -5.31 20.08 -1.83
CA GLU A 67 -5.94 20.69 -0.66
C GLU A 67 -7.34 20.09 -0.40
N GLY A 68 -7.58 19.62 0.83
CA GLY A 68 -8.85 19.02 1.24
C GLY A 68 -9.10 17.59 0.73
N LYS A 69 -8.13 16.92 0.09
CA LYS A 69 -8.23 15.53 -0.36
C LYS A 69 -7.37 14.59 0.47
N ILE A 70 -7.77 13.32 0.52
CA ILE A 70 -7.00 12.22 1.10
C ILE A 70 -6.77 11.15 0.05
N ARG A 71 -5.76 10.30 0.25
CA ARG A 71 -5.57 9.10 -0.58
C ARG A 71 -5.83 7.87 0.27
N ALA A 72 -6.66 6.96 -0.24
CA ALA A 72 -6.93 5.70 0.46
C ALA A 72 -6.93 4.51 -0.49
N ALA A 73 -6.58 3.35 0.06
CA ALA A 73 -6.79 2.05 -0.55
C ALA A 73 -7.93 1.33 0.17
N HIS A 74 -8.59 0.40 -0.52
CA HIS A 74 -9.61 -0.43 0.11
C HIS A 74 -9.60 -1.88 -0.36
N LEU A 75 -10.18 -2.74 0.47
CA LEU A 75 -10.55 -4.11 0.12
C LEU A 75 -12.07 -4.23 0.25
N LEU A 76 -12.74 -4.39 -0.89
CA LEU A 76 -14.19 -4.59 -0.98
C LEU A 76 -14.55 -6.07 -1.09
N VAL A 77 -15.44 -6.55 -0.22
CA VAL A 77 -16.14 -7.83 -0.35
C VAL A 77 -17.63 -7.57 -0.60
N LYS A 78 -18.12 -8.01 -1.75
CA LYS A 78 -19.55 -7.89 -2.10
C LYS A 78 -20.36 -9.07 -1.59
N HIS A 79 -21.67 -8.85 -1.48
CA HIS A 79 -22.70 -9.85 -1.19
C HIS A 79 -23.87 -9.69 -2.16
N LYS A 80 -24.82 -10.63 -2.11
CA LYS A 80 -26.01 -10.65 -2.99
C LYS A 80 -26.84 -9.36 -2.95
N ASP A 81 -26.87 -8.66 -1.82
CA ASP A 81 -27.63 -7.41 -1.64
C ASP A 81 -26.81 -6.15 -1.94
N SER A 82 -25.56 -6.29 -2.38
CA SER A 82 -24.76 -5.16 -2.85
C SER A 82 -25.38 -4.58 -4.13
N ARG A 83 -25.32 -3.26 -4.31
CA ARG A 83 -25.89 -2.53 -5.45
C ARG A 83 -25.54 -3.13 -6.83
N ARG A 84 -24.38 -3.76 -6.95
CA ARG A 84 -23.93 -4.51 -8.14
C ARG A 84 -23.29 -5.83 -7.70
N PRO A 85 -24.05 -6.93 -7.56
CA PRO A 85 -23.55 -8.22 -7.06
C PRO A 85 -22.80 -8.99 -8.16
N SER A 86 -21.74 -8.37 -8.67
CA SER A 86 -20.88 -8.87 -9.74
C SER A 86 -19.53 -8.15 -9.67
N SER A 87 -18.44 -8.84 -9.95
CA SER A 87 -17.08 -8.29 -9.97
C SER A 87 -16.25 -8.90 -11.10
N TRP A 88 -14.98 -8.49 -11.19
CA TRP A 88 -14.03 -9.10 -12.10
C TRP A 88 -13.63 -10.52 -11.68
N ARG A 89 -13.89 -10.90 -10.42
CA ARG A 89 -13.61 -12.22 -9.84
C ARG A 89 -14.75 -13.19 -10.05
N GLU A 90 -15.98 -12.68 -9.93
CA GLU A 90 -17.20 -13.49 -9.93
C GLU A 90 -18.31 -12.75 -10.66
N ALA A 91 -18.82 -13.37 -11.73
CA ALA A 91 -19.82 -12.76 -12.60
C ALA A 91 -21.16 -12.53 -11.88
N GLU A 92 -21.53 -13.41 -10.94
CA GLU A 92 -22.74 -13.33 -10.14
C GLU A 92 -22.42 -13.70 -8.69
N ILE A 93 -22.53 -12.73 -7.78
CA ILE A 93 -22.17 -12.90 -6.37
C ILE A 93 -23.43 -13.27 -5.58
N SER A 94 -23.49 -14.53 -5.14
CA SER A 94 -24.65 -15.10 -4.42
C SER A 94 -24.46 -15.20 -2.90
N ARG A 95 -23.23 -15.01 -2.41
CA ARG A 95 -22.89 -15.10 -0.98
C ARG A 95 -23.69 -14.10 -0.14
N THR A 96 -24.03 -14.51 1.08
CA THR A 96 -24.81 -13.67 2.02
C THR A 96 -23.97 -12.53 2.58
N LYS A 97 -24.63 -11.56 3.21
CA LYS A 97 -23.93 -10.48 3.91
C LYS A 97 -23.14 -11.03 5.10
N GLU A 98 -23.65 -12.05 5.76
CA GLU A 98 -23.01 -12.76 6.86
C GLU A 98 -21.73 -13.45 6.38
N ASP A 99 -21.78 -14.18 5.26
CA ASP A 99 -20.59 -14.80 4.66
C ASP A 99 -19.55 -13.74 4.27
N ALA A 100 -19.99 -12.64 3.66
CA ALA A 100 -19.11 -11.52 3.31
C ALA A 100 -18.46 -10.91 4.56
N LEU A 101 -19.18 -10.84 5.67
CA LEU A 101 -18.67 -10.33 6.95
C LEU A 101 -17.61 -11.27 7.54
N GLU A 102 -17.80 -12.58 7.46
CA GLU A 102 -16.81 -13.56 7.89
C GLU A 102 -15.53 -13.46 7.05
N ILE A 103 -15.68 -13.39 5.72
CA ILE A 103 -14.57 -13.24 4.77
C ILE A 103 -13.76 -11.98 5.10
N ILE A 104 -14.42 -10.83 5.23
CA ILE A 104 -13.71 -9.56 5.45
C ILE A 104 -13.07 -9.48 6.84
N LYS A 105 -13.69 -10.07 7.88
CA LYS A 105 -13.06 -10.20 9.20
C LYS A 105 -11.82 -11.11 9.18
N ALA A 106 -11.85 -12.18 8.40
CA ALA A 106 -10.67 -13.04 8.22
C ALA A 106 -9.53 -12.27 7.51
N HIS A 107 -9.84 -11.40 6.55
CA HIS A 107 -8.86 -10.50 5.95
C HIS A 107 -8.32 -9.48 6.94
N GLU A 108 -9.20 -8.83 7.72
CA GLU A 108 -8.83 -7.89 8.77
C GLU A 108 -7.84 -8.51 9.76
N ALA A 109 -8.11 -9.75 10.21
CA ALA A 109 -7.23 -10.48 11.12
C ALA A 109 -5.83 -10.72 10.53
N LYS A 110 -5.76 -11.13 9.26
CA LYS A 110 -4.47 -11.36 8.54
C LYS A 110 -3.66 -10.07 8.37
N ILE A 111 -4.34 -8.94 8.20
CA ILE A 111 -3.68 -7.64 8.08
C ILE A 111 -3.18 -7.17 9.45
N LYS A 112 -4.03 -7.27 10.48
CA LYS A 112 -3.68 -6.91 11.87
C LYS A 112 -2.56 -7.77 12.45
N SER A 113 -2.45 -9.03 12.05
CA SER A 113 -1.33 -9.90 12.44
C SER A 113 -0.03 -9.59 11.70
N GLY A 114 -0.06 -8.69 10.70
CA GLY A 114 1.09 -8.39 9.84
C GLY A 114 1.47 -9.53 8.89
N SER A 115 0.61 -10.55 8.74
CA SER A 115 0.87 -11.69 7.85
C SER A 115 0.79 -11.28 6.37
N THR A 116 0.05 -10.23 6.06
CA THR A 116 -0.06 -9.63 4.72
C THR A 116 -0.49 -8.17 4.85
N THR A 117 -0.51 -7.42 3.74
CA THR A 117 -1.02 -6.04 3.69
C THR A 117 -2.39 -5.98 3.04
N LEU A 118 -3.13 -4.90 3.26
CA LEU A 118 -4.41 -4.66 2.58
C LEU A 118 -4.22 -4.67 1.06
N GLY A 119 -3.16 -4.02 0.57
CA GLY A 119 -2.88 -3.95 -0.86
C GLY A 119 -2.61 -5.29 -1.52
N GLU A 120 -1.91 -6.20 -0.83
CA GLU A 120 -1.67 -7.57 -1.34
C GLU A 120 -2.95 -8.40 -1.37
N LEU A 121 -3.79 -8.32 -0.33
CA LEU A 121 -5.10 -9.00 -0.35
C LEU A 121 -6.04 -8.40 -1.39
N ALA A 122 -6.00 -7.08 -1.59
CA ALA A 122 -6.88 -6.41 -2.55
C ALA A 122 -6.67 -6.92 -3.99
N LEU A 123 -5.45 -7.32 -4.35
CA LEU A 123 -5.13 -7.85 -5.69
C LEU A 123 -5.93 -9.12 -6.03
N THR A 124 -6.14 -10.01 -5.05
CA THR A 124 -6.76 -11.33 -5.29
C THR A 124 -8.16 -11.44 -4.72
N GLU A 125 -8.49 -10.68 -3.67
CA GLU A 125 -9.72 -10.84 -2.89
C GLU A 125 -10.73 -9.71 -3.11
N SER A 126 -10.30 -8.53 -3.58
CA SER A 126 -11.24 -7.42 -3.70
C SER A 126 -12.15 -7.54 -4.93
N ASP A 127 -13.45 -7.36 -4.70
CA ASP A 127 -14.49 -7.27 -5.72
C ASP A 127 -14.56 -5.89 -6.42
N CYS A 128 -13.61 -4.99 -6.12
CA CYS A 128 -13.48 -3.69 -6.79
C CYS A 128 -12.46 -3.76 -7.94
N SER A 129 -12.63 -2.92 -8.97
CA SER A 129 -11.65 -2.79 -10.06
C SER A 129 -10.32 -2.16 -9.60
N SER A 130 -10.31 -1.47 -8.46
CA SER A 130 -9.10 -0.95 -7.80
C SER A 130 -8.16 -2.06 -7.34
N ALA A 131 -8.61 -3.33 -7.29
CA ALA A 131 -7.77 -4.50 -7.03
C ALA A 131 -6.46 -4.47 -7.84
N ARG A 132 -6.53 -4.11 -9.14
CA ARG A 132 -5.37 -4.00 -10.04
C ARG A 132 -4.31 -2.97 -9.60
N LYS A 133 -4.70 -2.04 -8.74
CA LYS A 133 -3.85 -1.01 -8.14
C LYS A 133 -3.67 -1.23 -6.63
N ARG A 134 -3.71 -2.49 -6.18
CA ARG A 134 -3.60 -2.83 -4.75
C ARG A 134 -4.66 -2.11 -3.89
N GLY A 135 -5.87 -1.96 -4.43
CA GLY A 135 -6.97 -1.29 -3.75
C GLY A 135 -6.93 0.23 -3.77
N ASP A 136 -5.89 0.88 -4.32
CA ASP A 136 -5.73 2.33 -4.36
C ASP A 136 -6.84 3.02 -5.19
N LEU A 137 -7.56 3.93 -4.54
CA LEU A 137 -8.62 4.75 -5.13
C LEU A 137 -8.11 6.10 -5.64
N GLY A 138 -6.85 6.45 -5.38
CA GLY A 138 -6.30 7.78 -5.64
C GLY A 138 -6.78 8.82 -4.63
N TYR A 139 -6.58 10.10 -4.96
CA TYR A 139 -7.03 11.20 -4.10
C TYR A 139 -8.51 11.49 -4.31
N PHE A 140 -9.25 11.63 -3.21
CA PHE A 140 -10.65 12.05 -3.22
C PHE A 140 -10.91 13.05 -2.10
N GLY A 141 -11.86 13.95 -2.34
CA GLY A 141 -12.37 14.93 -1.39
C GLY A 141 -13.71 14.52 -0.79
N LYS A 142 -14.29 15.42 -0.01
CA LYS A 142 -15.64 15.24 0.52
C LYS A 142 -16.68 15.30 -0.62
N GLY A 143 -17.64 14.39 -0.60
CA GLY A 143 -18.70 14.23 -1.61
C GLY A 143 -18.33 13.30 -2.78
N ASP A 144 -17.08 12.85 -2.88
CA ASP A 144 -16.63 11.97 -3.99
C ASP A 144 -16.98 10.49 -3.75
N MET A 145 -17.17 10.09 -2.49
CA MET A 145 -17.39 8.70 -2.07
C MET A 145 -18.76 8.53 -1.38
N GLN A 146 -19.18 7.28 -1.16
CA GLN A 146 -20.35 7.01 -0.31
C GLN A 146 -20.07 7.51 1.11
N ARG A 147 -21.08 8.11 1.74
CA ARG A 147 -20.95 8.80 3.04
C ARG A 147 -20.29 7.94 4.11
N GLU A 148 -20.70 6.68 4.23
CA GLU A 148 -20.17 5.74 5.22
C GLU A 148 -18.68 5.43 4.97
N PHE A 149 -18.27 5.35 3.70
CA PHE A 149 -16.87 5.17 3.31
C PHE A 149 -16.05 6.42 3.59
N GLU A 150 -16.59 7.58 3.24
CA GLU A 150 -15.94 8.88 3.43
C GLU A 150 -15.69 9.16 4.91
N GLU A 151 -16.73 9.05 5.75
CA GLU A 151 -16.63 9.29 7.20
C GLU A 151 -15.55 8.41 7.83
N ALA A 152 -15.49 7.14 7.43
CA ALA A 152 -14.45 6.23 7.88
C ALA A 152 -13.06 6.62 7.36
N ALA A 153 -12.90 6.90 6.07
CA ALA A 153 -11.60 7.21 5.48
C ALA A 153 -10.99 8.51 6.00
N PHE A 154 -11.80 9.57 6.14
CA PHE A 154 -11.37 10.86 6.68
C PHE A 154 -11.11 10.80 8.20
N GLY A 155 -11.70 9.84 8.91
CA GLY A 155 -11.46 9.60 10.33
C GLY A 155 -10.15 8.87 10.65
N LEU A 156 -9.48 8.29 9.65
CA LEU A 156 -8.20 7.58 9.80
C LEU A 156 -7.01 8.56 9.76
N ASN A 157 -5.94 8.23 10.47
CA ASN A 157 -4.64 8.85 10.22
C ASN A 157 -3.93 8.15 9.05
N PRO A 158 -2.97 8.80 8.37
CA PRO A 158 -2.15 8.14 7.36
C PRO A 158 -1.44 6.91 7.93
N GLY A 159 -1.60 5.76 7.29
CA GLY A 159 -1.13 4.45 7.69
C GLY A 159 -2.14 3.63 8.51
N ASP A 160 -3.23 4.22 8.98
CA ASP A 160 -4.25 3.52 9.75
C ASP A 160 -5.19 2.73 8.83
N ILE A 161 -5.75 1.65 9.40
CA ILE A 161 -6.74 0.79 8.76
C ILE A 161 -8.04 0.84 9.56
N SER A 162 -9.17 0.99 8.86
CA SER A 162 -10.50 0.99 9.47
C SER A 162 -10.91 -0.38 10.00
N GLY A 163 -11.94 -0.39 10.83
CA GLY A 163 -12.78 -1.59 10.97
C GLY A 163 -13.58 -1.88 9.69
N VAL A 164 -14.46 -2.87 9.75
CA VAL A 164 -15.37 -3.19 8.64
C VAL A 164 -16.38 -2.05 8.44
N VAL A 165 -16.36 -1.44 7.26
CA VAL A 165 -17.27 -0.37 6.86
C VAL A 165 -18.30 -0.92 5.88
N GLU A 166 -19.58 -0.74 6.18
CA GLU A 166 -20.66 -1.14 5.30
C GLU A 166 -21.13 0.02 4.42
N THR A 167 -21.38 -0.27 3.15
CA THR A 167 -21.91 0.68 2.16
C THR A 167 -22.91 -0.04 1.26
N ALA A 168 -23.61 0.68 0.39
CA ALA A 168 -24.44 0.04 -0.64
C ALA A 168 -23.63 -0.81 -1.63
N SER A 169 -22.31 -0.63 -1.71
CA SER A 169 -21.43 -1.45 -2.56
C SER A 169 -21.04 -2.79 -1.94
N GLY A 170 -21.24 -2.98 -0.64
CA GLY A 170 -20.72 -4.12 0.13
C GLY A 170 -19.89 -3.69 1.34
N LEU A 171 -19.07 -4.59 1.86
CA LEU A 171 -18.23 -4.40 3.04
C LEU A 171 -16.81 -4.02 2.64
N HIS A 172 -16.21 -3.07 3.36
CA HIS A 172 -14.89 -2.52 3.07
C HIS A 172 -13.96 -2.57 4.28
N LEU A 173 -12.68 -2.83 4.02
CA LEU A 173 -11.58 -2.35 4.86
C LEU A 173 -10.91 -1.20 4.12
N ILE A 174 -10.55 -0.14 4.84
CA ILE A 174 -10.01 1.08 4.27
C ILE A 174 -8.66 1.34 4.92
N GLU A 175 -7.63 1.58 4.12
CA GLU A 175 -6.32 2.04 4.58
C GLU A 175 -6.11 3.46 4.06
N ARG A 176 -5.85 4.41 4.96
CA ARG A 176 -5.48 5.77 4.53
C ARG A 176 -4.00 5.80 4.20
N LEU A 177 -3.66 6.15 2.97
CA LEU A 177 -2.27 6.24 2.51
C LEU A 177 -1.68 7.63 2.79
N GLU A 178 -2.48 8.69 2.62
CA GLU A 178 -2.11 10.10 2.85
C GLU A 178 -3.29 10.91 3.40
#